data_AF-C2CFP5-F1
#
_entry.id   AF-C2CFP5-F1
#
_cell.length_a   1.000
_cell.length_b   1.000
_cell.length_c   1.000
_cell.angle_alpha   90.00
_cell.angle_beta   90.00
_cell.angle_gamma   90.00
#
_symmetry.space_group_name_H-M   'P 1'
#
loop_
_entity.id
_entity.type
_entity.pdbx_description
1 polymer ?
#
loop_
_entity_poly.entity_id
_entity_poly.type
_entity_poly.pdbx_seq_one_letter_code
_entity_poly.pdbx_strand_id
1 'polypeptide(L)'
;MITFKKRYYSKNLKENEMILDIETTGLDSRVDKLVLLGLIEKNYDKTYIVQYFAQNDDEEERLLKIYLKKIKNNTLVTYNGDTFDLAFLNNRLIDHKLFPVLVDCVDLLKVVKKYRKFFDFDSLKLTDIEKLVNFHRDDPSRYKSISKLINDTDKRDRPYPIMKHNENDLIATELIRNIESYFIEKLSIETKYSTISLLDSYINNDIANLKFKSDKTMDSAYFYGDNYELVIDGQEIIINLQVLYGRFNSKSTGYVSINNFNIVNSSMTKVDEHFLIIKEKYTYTYLNILKLAKKIIENHL
;
A
#
# COMPACT_ATOMS: atom_id res chain seq x y z
N MET A 1 -16.38 3.49 -29.92
CA MET A 1 -15.74 2.94 -28.71
C MET A 1 -14.57 2.09 -29.15
N ILE A 2 -13.39 2.43 -28.65
CA ILE A 2 -12.16 1.71 -28.96
C ILE A 2 -11.97 0.64 -27.88
N THR A 3 -11.66 -0.59 -28.30
CA THR A 3 -11.36 -1.68 -27.39
C THR A 3 -9.98 -2.22 -27.70
N PHE A 4 -9.12 -2.26 -26.69
CA PHE A 4 -7.81 -2.86 -26.76
C PHE A 4 -7.76 -4.08 -25.86
N LYS A 5 -7.16 -5.16 -26.36
CA LYS A 5 -6.93 -6.39 -25.62
C LYS A 5 -5.54 -6.92 -25.92
N LYS A 6 -4.73 -7.09 -24.89
CA LYS A 6 -3.34 -7.55 -24.99
C LYS A 6 -3.11 -8.68 -24.00
N ARG A 7 -2.44 -9.75 -24.47
CA ARG A 7 -2.00 -10.83 -23.59
C ARG A 7 -1.03 -10.26 -22.56
N TYR A 8 -1.27 -10.54 -21.29
CA TYR A 8 -0.44 -10.10 -20.18
C TYR A 8 -0.05 -11.30 -19.31
N TYR A 9 1.16 -11.30 -18.78
CA TYR A 9 1.65 -12.35 -17.88
C TYR A 9 1.69 -11.78 -16.46
N SER A 10 0.58 -11.94 -15.75
CA SER A 10 0.46 -11.52 -14.35
C SER A 10 1.41 -12.29 -13.44
N LYS A 11 2.00 -11.60 -12.48
CA LYS A 11 2.91 -12.18 -11.48
C LYS A 11 2.23 -12.45 -10.14
N ASN A 12 1.29 -11.60 -9.75
CA ASN A 12 0.73 -11.53 -8.40
C ASN A 12 -0.80 -11.64 -8.35
N LEU A 13 -1.48 -11.56 -9.51
CA LEU A 13 -2.94 -11.63 -9.58
C LEU A 13 -3.48 -13.04 -9.28
N LYS A 14 -4.39 -13.15 -8.30
CA LYS A 14 -5.06 -14.43 -7.95
C LYS A 14 -6.17 -14.77 -8.96
N GLU A 15 -6.76 -15.96 -8.84
CA GLU A 15 -7.70 -16.48 -9.84
C GLU A 15 -9.04 -15.72 -9.89
N ASN A 16 -9.55 -15.33 -8.73
CA ASN A 16 -10.81 -14.60 -8.57
C ASN A 16 -10.62 -13.08 -8.47
N GLU A 17 -9.49 -12.56 -8.97
CA GLU A 17 -9.14 -11.15 -8.85
C GLU A 17 -9.03 -10.46 -10.20
N MET A 18 -9.36 -9.18 -10.19
CA MET A 18 -9.27 -8.30 -11.35
C MET A 18 -8.67 -6.97 -10.94
N ILE A 19 -7.65 -6.50 -11.66
CA ILE A 19 -7.16 -5.13 -11.46
C ILE A 19 -8.10 -4.18 -12.18
N LEU A 20 -8.44 -3.06 -11.55
CA LEU A 20 -9.26 -1.99 -12.12
C LEU A 20 -8.55 -0.64 -11.95
N ASP A 21 -8.58 0.15 -13.02
CA ASP A 21 -8.21 1.57 -13.02
C ASP A 21 -9.07 2.30 -14.06
N ILE A 22 -9.54 3.51 -13.73
CA ILE A 22 -10.36 4.33 -14.62
C ILE A 22 -9.68 5.64 -15.01
N GLU A 23 -10.04 6.15 -16.18
CA GLU A 23 -9.72 7.53 -16.56
C GLU A 23 -11.00 8.31 -16.78
N THR A 24 -10.96 9.58 -16.39
CA THR A 24 -12.11 10.48 -16.35
C THR A 24 -11.75 11.82 -16.97
N THR A 25 -12.75 12.63 -17.35
CA THR A 25 -12.49 14.00 -17.83
C THR A 25 -12.01 14.94 -16.72
N GLY A 26 -12.24 14.57 -15.47
CA GLY A 26 -11.91 15.33 -14.26
C GLY A 26 -12.36 14.57 -13.00
N LEU A 27 -12.21 15.18 -11.83
CA LEU A 27 -12.36 14.50 -10.55
C LEU A 27 -13.79 14.53 -9.98
N ASP A 28 -14.68 15.38 -10.49
CA ASP A 28 -16.02 15.55 -9.94
C ASP A 28 -17.04 14.73 -10.73
N SER A 29 -17.34 13.52 -10.22
CA SER A 29 -18.30 12.59 -10.83
C SER A 29 -19.70 13.15 -11.14
N ARG A 30 -20.08 14.32 -10.60
CA ARG A 30 -21.36 14.99 -10.91
C ARG A 30 -21.37 15.66 -12.27
N VAL A 31 -20.20 16.09 -12.76
CA VAL A 31 -20.04 16.83 -14.02
C VAL A 31 -19.11 16.11 -14.99
N ASP A 32 -18.11 15.41 -14.47
CA ASP A 32 -17.12 14.68 -15.23
C ASP A 32 -17.62 13.31 -15.68
N LYS A 33 -17.02 12.80 -16.76
CA LYS A 33 -17.40 11.58 -17.44
C LYS A 33 -16.32 10.51 -17.31
N LEU A 34 -16.75 9.25 -17.24
CA LEU A 34 -15.89 8.10 -17.41
C LEU A 34 -15.49 7.99 -18.90
N VAL A 35 -14.19 8.06 -19.18
CA VAL A 35 -13.67 7.99 -20.56
C VAL A 35 -12.93 6.70 -20.87
N LEU A 36 -12.36 6.05 -19.85
CA LEU A 36 -11.65 4.79 -20.02
C LEU A 36 -11.92 3.86 -18.84
N LEU A 37 -12.28 2.62 -19.15
CA LEU A 37 -12.32 1.51 -18.21
C LEU A 37 -11.18 0.53 -18.52
N GLY A 38 -10.18 0.49 -17.64
CA GLY A 38 -9.01 -0.38 -17.75
C GLY A 38 -9.12 -1.57 -16.80
N LEU A 39 -8.82 -2.77 -17.30
CA LEU A 39 -8.90 -4.01 -16.53
C LEU A 39 -7.68 -4.89 -16.78
N ILE A 40 -7.19 -5.57 -15.74
CA ILE A 40 -6.43 -6.81 -15.90
C ILE A 40 -7.32 -7.95 -15.44
N GLU A 41 -7.72 -8.80 -16.39
CA GLU A 41 -8.66 -9.89 -16.16
C GLU A 41 -8.06 -11.24 -16.55
N LYS A 42 -8.44 -12.28 -15.80
CA LYS A 42 -8.18 -13.67 -16.16
C LYS A 42 -9.34 -14.25 -16.95
N ASN A 43 -9.00 -15.04 -17.96
CA ASN A 43 -9.95 -15.77 -18.78
C ASN A 43 -9.36 -17.16 -19.06
N TYR A 44 -9.85 -18.16 -18.33
CA TYR A 44 -9.19 -19.46 -18.17
C TYR A 44 -7.73 -19.26 -17.74
N ASP A 45 -6.78 -19.99 -18.32
CA ASP A 45 -5.35 -19.90 -17.99
C ASP A 45 -4.63 -18.66 -18.56
N LYS A 46 -5.39 -17.66 -19.04
CA LYS A 46 -4.84 -16.49 -19.74
C LYS A 46 -5.32 -15.19 -19.12
N THR A 47 -4.37 -14.42 -18.62
CA THR A 47 -4.53 -13.01 -18.23
C THR A 47 -4.41 -12.06 -19.41
N TYR A 48 -5.22 -11.01 -19.41
CA TYR A 48 -5.24 -9.96 -20.42
C TYR A 48 -5.35 -8.59 -19.77
N ILE A 49 -4.65 -7.60 -20.33
CA ILE A 49 -4.99 -6.19 -20.17
C ILE A 49 -6.09 -5.89 -21.19
N VAL A 50 -7.21 -5.34 -20.73
CA VAL A 50 -8.35 -4.95 -21.56
C VAL A 50 -8.73 -3.51 -21.23
N GLN A 51 -8.82 -2.68 -22.26
CA GLN A 51 -9.17 -1.27 -22.10
C GLN A 51 -10.34 -0.93 -23.02
N TYR A 52 -11.35 -0.27 -22.45
CA TYR A 52 -12.52 0.23 -23.17
C TYR A 52 -12.49 1.76 -23.11
N PHE A 53 -12.32 2.41 -24.26
CA PHE A 53 -12.22 3.85 -24.37
C PHE A 53 -13.44 4.44 -25.09
N ALA A 54 -14.13 5.35 -24.42
CA ALA A 54 -15.27 6.09 -24.95
C ALA A 54 -14.80 7.26 -25.82
N GLN A 55 -15.17 7.26 -27.10
CA GLN A 55 -14.75 8.28 -28.06
C GLN A 55 -15.56 9.58 -27.94
N ASN A 56 -16.70 9.55 -27.26
CA ASN A 56 -17.55 10.69 -26.93
C ASN A 56 -18.35 10.37 -25.65
N ASP A 57 -19.13 11.32 -25.15
CA ASP A 57 -19.88 11.16 -23.89
C ASP A 57 -21.05 10.16 -23.99
N ASP A 58 -21.61 9.97 -25.19
CA ASP A 58 -22.72 9.05 -25.42
C ASP A 58 -22.33 7.57 -25.19
N GLU A 59 -21.03 7.27 -25.19
CA GLU A 59 -20.50 5.93 -24.92
C GLU A 59 -20.30 5.61 -23.43
N GLU A 60 -20.50 6.57 -22.53
CA GLU A 60 -20.30 6.37 -21.09
C GLU A 60 -21.21 5.27 -20.53
N GLU A 61 -22.51 5.28 -20.87
CA GLU A 61 -23.46 4.26 -20.39
C GLU A 61 -23.01 2.84 -20.80
N ARG A 62 -22.40 2.72 -21.99
CA ARG A 62 -21.85 1.46 -22.49
C ARG A 62 -20.65 1.01 -21.65
N LEU A 63 -19.77 1.92 -21.22
CA LEU A 63 -18.67 1.59 -20.31
C LEU A 63 -19.19 1.08 -18.96
N LEU A 64 -20.20 1.75 -18.38
CA LEU A 64 -20.81 1.35 -17.12
C LEU A 64 -21.46 -0.04 -17.21
N LYS A 65 -22.16 -0.34 -18.32
CA LYS A 65 -22.71 -1.67 -18.58
C LYS A 65 -21.63 -2.74 -18.72
N ILE A 66 -20.48 -2.41 -19.32
CA ILE A 66 -19.32 -3.31 -19.39
C ILE A 66 -18.76 -3.55 -18.00
N TYR A 67 -18.56 -2.49 -17.20
CA TYR A 67 -18.12 -2.58 -15.81
C TYR A 67 -19.00 -3.54 -15.01
N LEU A 68 -20.33 -3.32 -14.98
CA LEU A 68 -21.29 -4.18 -14.29
C LEU A 68 -21.24 -5.65 -14.73
N LYS A 69 -20.92 -5.92 -16.00
CA LYS A 69 -20.76 -7.28 -16.51
C LYS A 69 -19.46 -7.92 -16.03
N LYS A 70 -18.36 -7.16 -15.98
CA LYS A 70 -17.01 -7.64 -15.70
C LYS A 70 -16.75 -7.92 -14.22
N ILE A 71 -17.26 -7.07 -13.34
CA ILE A 71 -17.04 -7.19 -11.89
C ILE A 71 -17.72 -8.41 -11.24
N LYS A 72 -18.68 -9.04 -11.92
CA LYS A 72 -19.43 -10.17 -11.36
C LYS A 72 -18.47 -11.29 -10.95
N ASN A 73 -18.59 -11.73 -9.70
CA ASN A 73 -17.80 -12.81 -9.09
C ASN A 73 -16.29 -12.54 -9.01
N ASN A 74 -15.84 -11.28 -9.16
CA ASN A 74 -14.44 -10.92 -9.01
C ASN A 74 -14.24 -10.00 -7.81
N THR A 75 -13.15 -10.23 -7.08
CA THR A 75 -12.60 -9.26 -6.14
C THR A 75 -11.78 -8.25 -6.93
N LEU A 76 -12.11 -6.97 -6.79
CA LEU A 76 -11.37 -5.90 -7.44
C LEU A 76 -10.10 -5.57 -6.65
N VAL A 77 -9.04 -5.25 -7.36
CA VAL A 77 -7.81 -4.73 -6.80
C VAL A 77 -7.57 -3.38 -7.46
N THR A 78 -7.43 -2.35 -6.64
CA THR A 78 -7.29 -0.96 -7.09
C THR A 78 -6.17 -0.27 -6.34
N TYR A 79 -5.76 0.91 -6.82
CA TYR A 79 -4.91 1.81 -6.07
C TYR A 79 -5.67 3.10 -5.79
N ASN A 80 -6.12 3.31 -4.55
CA ASN A 80 -7.01 4.41 -4.15
C ASN A 80 -8.45 4.33 -4.70
N GLY A 81 -8.87 3.16 -5.18
CA GLY A 81 -10.18 2.99 -5.84
C GLY A 81 -11.37 3.11 -4.89
N ASP A 82 -11.22 2.81 -3.61
CA ASP A 82 -12.31 2.99 -2.63
C ASP A 82 -12.68 4.46 -2.48
N THR A 83 -11.70 5.35 -2.62
CA THR A 83 -11.90 6.81 -2.48
C THR A 83 -12.27 7.44 -3.83
N PHE A 84 -11.73 6.92 -4.93
CA PHE A 84 -11.91 7.49 -6.26
C PHE A 84 -12.70 6.58 -7.20
N ASP A 85 -12.09 5.56 -7.79
CA ASP A 85 -12.65 4.77 -8.91
C ASP A 85 -14.07 4.24 -8.62
N LEU A 86 -14.25 3.54 -7.49
CA LEU A 86 -15.52 2.90 -7.14
C LEU A 86 -16.59 3.93 -6.78
N ALA A 87 -16.21 4.99 -6.06
CA ALA A 87 -17.12 6.09 -5.74
C ALA A 87 -17.57 6.80 -7.02
N PHE A 88 -16.63 7.08 -7.94
CA PHE A 88 -16.91 7.70 -9.22
C PHE A 88 -17.85 6.82 -10.05
N LEU A 89 -17.53 5.54 -10.22
CA LEU A 89 -18.36 4.59 -10.97
C LEU A 89 -19.78 4.48 -10.40
N ASN A 90 -19.94 4.40 -9.07
CA ASN A 90 -21.26 4.33 -8.45
C ASN A 90 -22.08 5.61 -8.66
N ASN A 91 -21.46 6.79 -8.58
CA ASN A 91 -22.15 8.04 -8.89
C ASN A 91 -22.56 8.10 -10.37
N ARG A 92 -21.69 7.69 -11.30
CA ARG A 92 -22.04 7.63 -12.73
C ARG A 92 -23.13 6.59 -13.02
N LEU A 93 -23.15 5.45 -12.31
CA LEU A 93 -24.24 4.47 -12.41
C LEU A 93 -25.58 5.11 -12.04
N ILE A 94 -25.64 5.86 -10.94
CA ILE A 94 -26.86 6.55 -10.49
C ILE A 94 -27.32 7.57 -11.53
N ASP A 95 -26.41 8.39 -12.08
CA ASP A 95 -26.72 9.38 -13.11
C ASP A 95 -27.32 8.76 -14.39
N HIS A 96 -26.87 7.55 -14.72
CA HIS A 96 -27.36 6.76 -15.85
C HIS A 96 -28.57 5.87 -15.49
N LYS A 97 -29.18 6.07 -14.31
CA LYS A 97 -30.33 5.29 -13.81
C LYS A 97 -30.05 3.78 -13.71
N LEU A 98 -28.80 3.41 -13.49
CA LEU A 98 -28.34 2.06 -13.18
C LEU A 98 -28.16 1.91 -11.66
N PHE A 99 -28.32 0.69 -11.16
CA PHE A 99 -28.19 0.43 -9.73
C PHE A 99 -26.72 0.44 -9.29
N PRO A 100 -26.34 1.18 -8.23
CA PRO A 100 -24.98 1.19 -7.70
C PRO A 100 -24.62 -0.17 -7.11
N VAL A 101 -23.33 -0.50 -7.06
CA VAL A 101 -22.85 -1.81 -6.65
C VAL A 101 -21.93 -1.72 -5.43
N LEU A 102 -22.04 -2.72 -4.56
CA LEU A 102 -21.04 -3.01 -3.55
C LEU A 102 -20.18 -4.16 -4.07
N VAL A 103 -18.86 -3.95 -4.12
CA VAL A 103 -17.90 -4.91 -4.63
C VAL A 103 -16.84 -5.20 -3.58
N ASP A 104 -16.40 -6.45 -3.51
CA ASP A 104 -15.21 -6.80 -2.74
C ASP A 104 -14.00 -6.13 -3.39
N CYS A 105 -13.30 -5.27 -2.63
CA CYS A 105 -12.18 -4.50 -3.13
C CYS A 105 -10.98 -4.59 -2.18
N VAL A 106 -9.81 -4.81 -2.76
CA VAL A 106 -8.51 -4.65 -2.10
C VAL A 106 -7.88 -3.35 -2.61
N ASP A 107 -8.04 -2.27 -1.85
CA ASP A 107 -7.37 -0.98 -2.13
C ASP A 107 -5.93 -0.99 -1.59
N LEU A 108 -4.96 -1.05 -2.50
CA LEU A 108 -3.55 -1.14 -2.17
C LEU A 108 -3.00 0.13 -1.53
N LEU A 109 -3.60 1.31 -1.74
CA LEU A 109 -3.18 2.52 -1.02
C LEU A 109 -3.50 2.39 0.47
N LYS A 110 -4.62 1.77 0.84
CA LYS A 110 -4.96 1.49 2.24
C LYS A 110 -3.97 0.50 2.86
N VAL A 111 -3.54 -0.52 2.12
CA VAL A 111 -2.51 -1.46 2.55
C VAL A 111 -1.21 -0.71 2.87
N VAL A 112 -0.69 0.08 1.92
CA VAL A 112 0.54 0.87 2.11
C VAL A 112 0.42 1.85 3.28
N LYS A 113 -0.74 2.51 3.44
CA LYS A 113 -0.98 3.48 4.53
C LYS A 113 -0.78 2.89 5.93
N LYS A 114 -1.06 1.60 6.14
CA LYS A 114 -0.83 0.92 7.44
C LYS A 114 0.63 0.95 7.87
N TYR A 115 1.56 1.03 6.92
CA TYR A 115 3.00 0.95 7.15
C TYR A 115 3.70 2.31 7.29
N ARG A 116 2.98 3.44 7.13
CA ARG A 116 3.55 4.81 7.25
C ARG A 116 4.17 5.13 8.60
N LYS A 117 3.78 4.40 9.65
CA LYS A 117 4.40 4.57 10.97
C LYS A 117 5.80 3.96 11.05
N PHE A 118 6.20 3.11 10.10
CA PHE A 118 7.52 2.46 10.09
C PHE A 118 8.39 2.93 8.92
N PHE A 119 7.78 3.34 7.81
CA PHE A 119 8.48 3.74 6.60
C PHE A 119 8.14 5.17 6.24
N ASP A 120 9.18 5.94 5.89
CA ASP A 120 9.03 7.24 5.28
C ASP A 120 8.79 7.08 3.78
N PHE A 121 7.80 7.81 3.27
CA PHE A 121 7.49 7.87 1.84
C PHE A 121 7.52 9.32 1.39
N ASP A 122 8.23 9.62 0.31
CA ASP A 122 8.22 10.95 -0.31
C ASP A 122 6.80 11.35 -0.75
N SER A 123 6.07 10.36 -1.26
CA SER A 123 4.68 10.48 -1.70
C SER A 123 4.03 9.10 -1.75
N LEU A 124 2.71 9.06 -1.64
CA LEU A 124 1.90 7.85 -1.79
C LEU A 124 1.20 7.79 -3.16
N LYS A 125 1.80 8.41 -4.18
CA LYS A 125 1.37 8.21 -5.56
C LYS A 125 1.83 6.83 -6.02
N LEU A 126 1.06 6.19 -6.89
CA LEU A 126 1.41 4.88 -7.46
C LEU A 126 2.82 4.90 -8.09
N THR A 127 3.16 6.00 -8.79
CA THR A 127 4.50 6.21 -9.39
C THR A 127 5.67 6.16 -8.40
N ASP A 128 5.42 6.44 -7.11
CA ASP A 128 6.45 6.38 -6.08
C ASP A 128 6.47 5.01 -5.39
N ILE A 129 5.30 4.40 -5.20
CA ILE A 129 5.20 3.06 -4.59
C ILE A 129 5.68 1.96 -5.52
N GLU A 130 5.44 2.05 -6.83
CA GLU A 130 5.90 1.05 -7.81
C GLU A 130 7.43 0.91 -7.87
N LYS A 131 8.18 1.93 -7.42
CA LYS A 131 9.64 1.88 -7.31
C LYS A 131 10.10 0.85 -6.27
N LEU A 132 9.29 0.56 -5.25
CA LEU A 132 9.61 -0.45 -4.23
C LEU A 132 9.73 -1.86 -4.83
N VAL A 133 9.06 -2.11 -5.96
CA VAL A 133 9.12 -3.38 -6.70
C VAL A 133 10.00 -3.27 -7.96
N ASN A 134 10.84 -2.23 -8.04
CA ASN A 134 11.72 -1.94 -9.18
C ASN A 134 10.99 -1.87 -10.53
N PHE A 135 9.74 -1.41 -10.53
CA PHE A 135 9.02 -1.16 -11.77
C PHE A 135 9.37 0.24 -12.29
N HIS A 136 9.84 0.29 -13.53
CA HIS A 136 10.13 1.52 -14.24
C HIS A 136 9.17 1.63 -15.43
N ARG A 137 8.33 2.67 -15.42
CA ARG A 137 7.42 2.94 -16.54
C ARG A 137 8.20 3.26 -17.80
N ASP A 138 7.78 2.67 -18.89
CA ASP A 138 8.22 3.02 -20.24
C ASP A 138 7.35 4.17 -20.77
N ASP A 139 7.49 5.38 -20.19
CA ASP A 139 6.67 6.52 -20.59
C ASP A 139 7.37 7.90 -20.50
N PRO A 140 7.63 8.55 -21.65
CA PRO A 140 8.07 9.95 -21.73
C PRO A 140 6.94 10.99 -21.55
N SER A 141 5.67 10.61 -21.41
CA SER A 141 4.51 11.47 -21.68
C SER A 141 3.73 12.00 -20.46
N ARG A 142 4.40 12.24 -19.33
CA ARG A 142 3.80 12.80 -18.09
C ARG A 142 3.06 14.14 -18.26
N TYR A 143 3.29 14.87 -19.36
CA TYR A 143 2.81 16.25 -19.58
C TYR A 143 1.64 16.41 -20.57
N LYS A 144 1.18 15.34 -21.23
CA LYS A 144 0.20 15.46 -22.35
C LYS A 144 -1.15 14.76 -22.17
N SER A 145 -1.32 13.87 -21.19
CA SER A 145 -2.54 13.08 -21.02
C SER A 145 -3.69 13.88 -20.38
N ILE A 146 -3.42 14.65 -19.34
CA ILE A 146 -4.46 15.41 -18.61
C ILE A 146 -4.91 16.67 -19.37
N SER A 147 -3.99 17.34 -20.08
CA SER A 147 -4.25 18.64 -20.72
C SER A 147 -5.08 18.59 -22.01
N LYS A 148 -5.53 17.40 -22.47
CA LYS A 148 -6.27 17.24 -23.72
C LYS A 148 -7.67 16.63 -23.62
N LEU A 149 -8.12 16.22 -22.42
CA LEU A 149 -9.48 15.70 -22.24
C LEU A 149 -10.54 16.81 -22.11
N ILE A 150 -10.11 18.02 -21.77
CA ILE A 150 -11.00 19.12 -21.34
C ILE A 150 -11.60 19.88 -22.54
N ASN A 151 -11.00 19.82 -23.74
CA ASN A 151 -11.32 20.77 -24.82
C ASN A 151 -12.00 20.20 -26.08
N ASP A 152 -12.17 18.88 -26.22
CA ASP A 152 -12.82 18.25 -27.38
C ASP A 152 -13.86 17.20 -26.92
N THR A 153 -15.04 17.66 -26.48
CA THR A 153 -16.17 16.81 -26.08
C THR A 153 -16.83 16.10 -27.27
N ASP A 154 -16.72 16.67 -28.48
CA ASP A 154 -17.40 16.15 -29.66
C ASP A 154 -16.75 14.85 -30.19
N LYS A 155 -15.41 14.74 -30.12
CA LYS A 155 -14.69 13.56 -30.62
C LYS A 155 -13.29 13.38 -30.04
N ARG A 156 -13.06 12.28 -29.33
CA ARG A 156 -11.76 11.90 -28.77
C ARG A 156 -10.98 11.01 -29.74
N ASP A 157 -10.16 11.66 -30.57
CA ASP A 157 -9.45 10.99 -31.68
C ASP A 157 -8.02 10.52 -31.36
N ARG A 158 -7.51 10.82 -30.16
CA ARG A 158 -6.12 10.50 -29.76
C ARG A 158 -6.06 9.72 -28.44
N PRO A 159 -6.56 8.48 -28.41
CA PRO A 159 -6.67 7.70 -27.18
C PRO A 159 -5.33 7.13 -26.69
N TYR A 160 -4.31 7.05 -27.55
CA TYR A 160 -3.07 6.35 -27.22
C TYR A 160 -2.38 6.82 -25.93
N PRO A 161 -2.20 8.13 -25.66
CA PRO A 161 -1.51 8.58 -24.44
C PRO A 161 -2.26 8.20 -23.16
N ILE A 162 -3.58 8.38 -23.11
CA ILE A 162 -4.41 8.03 -21.95
C ILE A 162 -4.50 6.51 -21.77
N MET A 163 -4.63 5.75 -22.86
CA MET A 163 -4.58 4.29 -22.79
C MET A 163 -3.20 3.79 -22.33
N LYS A 164 -2.11 4.44 -22.75
CA LYS A 164 -0.77 4.04 -22.29
C LYS A 164 -0.55 4.36 -20.81
N HIS A 165 -1.07 5.49 -20.33
CA HIS A 165 -1.07 5.85 -18.92
C HIS A 165 -1.78 4.79 -18.07
N ASN A 166 -3.06 4.53 -18.39
CA ASN A 166 -3.86 3.50 -17.74
C ASN A 166 -3.22 2.10 -17.85
N GLU A 167 -2.61 1.73 -18.99
CA GLU A 167 -1.89 0.45 -19.11
C GLU A 167 -0.75 0.36 -18.06
N ASN A 168 0.01 1.43 -17.89
CA ASN A 168 1.08 1.47 -16.90
C ASN A 168 0.55 1.41 -15.46
N ASP A 169 -0.56 2.09 -15.14
CA ASP A 169 -1.16 2.05 -13.81
C ASP A 169 -1.78 0.69 -13.47
N LEU A 170 -2.42 0.04 -14.45
CA LEU A 170 -2.87 -1.35 -14.33
C LEU A 170 -1.72 -2.30 -14.03
N ILE A 171 -0.62 -2.22 -14.81
CA ILE A 171 0.57 -3.06 -14.61
C ILE A 171 1.21 -2.78 -13.26
N ALA A 172 1.40 -1.50 -12.90
CA ALA A 172 1.99 -1.12 -11.63
C ALA A 172 1.17 -1.69 -10.46
N THR A 173 -0.15 -1.51 -10.48
CA THR A 173 -1.07 -2.03 -9.46
C THR A 173 -0.99 -3.56 -9.34
N GLU A 174 -0.88 -4.28 -10.46
CA GLU A 174 -0.66 -5.73 -10.45
C GLU A 174 0.69 -6.11 -9.82
N LEU A 175 1.76 -5.40 -10.15
CA LEU A 175 3.09 -5.69 -9.63
C LEU A 175 3.20 -5.40 -8.12
N ILE A 176 2.50 -4.38 -7.61
CA ILE A 176 2.44 -4.07 -6.18
C ILE A 176 1.32 -4.80 -5.44
N ARG A 177 0.62 -5.73 -6.08
CA ARG A 177 -0.50 -6.45 -5.45
C ARG A 177 -0.13 -7.13 -4.14
N ASN A 178 1.08 -7.70 -4.07
CA ASN A 178 1.62 -8.35 -2.88
C ASN A 178 2.58 -7.45 -2.08
N ILE A 179 2.45 -6.12 -2.16
CA ILE A 179 3.34 -5.16 -1.50
C ILE A 179 3.35 -5.31 0.03
N GLU A 180 2.31 -5.88 0.63
CA GLU A 180 2.28 -6.18 2.06
C GLU A 180 3.43 -7.10 2.48
N SER A 181 3.75 -8.10 1.65
CA SER A 181 4.86 -9.02 1.90
C SER A 181 6.22 -8.32 1.93
N TYR A 182 6.42 -7.30 1.08
CA TYR A 182 7.64 -6.48 1.10
C TYR A 182 7.82 -5.78 2.46
N PHE A 183 6.75 -5.21 3.02
CA PHE A 183 6.83 -4.55 4.32
C PHE A 183 7.03 -5.55 5.45
N ILE A 184 6.33 -6.69 5.43
CA ILE A 184 6.49 -7.74 6.44
C ILE A 184 7.93 -8.27 6.47
N GLU A 185 8.52 -8.53 5.30
CA GLU A 185 9.92 -8.97 5.19
C GLU A 185 10.88 -7.96 5.84
N LYS A 186 10.70 -6.66 5.55
CA LYS A 186 11.50 -5.59 6.16
C LYS A 186 11.27 -5.44 7.66
N LEU A 187 10.07 -5.74 8.13
CA LEU A 187 9.68 -5.70 9.53
C LEU A 187 9.97 -7.02 10.26
N SER A 188 10.77 -7.92 9.68
CA SER A 188 11.11 -9.21 10.29
C SER A 188 12.58 -9.32 10.63
N ILE A 189 12.89 -10.10 11.67
CA ILE A 189 14.25 -10.45 12.06
C ILE A 189 14.31 -11.89 12.59
N GLU A 190 15.35 -12.63 12.20
CA GLU A 190 15.62 -13.96 12.72
C GLU A 190 16.27 -13.89 14.11
N THR A 191 15.71 -14.65 15.06
CA THR A 191 16.28 -14.90 16.39
C THR A 191 16.80 -16.34 16.49
N LYS A 192 17.47 -16.70 17.58
CA LYS A 192 17.84 -18.10 17.88
C LYS A 192 16.66 -19.09 17.88
N TYR A 193 15.43 -18.62 18.14
CA TYR A 193 14.25 -19.47 18.36
C TYR A 193 13.32 -19.48 17.15
N SER A 194 13.07 -18.29 16.59
CA SER A 194 12.06 -18.04 15.56
C SER A 194 12.33 -16.77 14.77
N THR A 195 11.67 -16.63 13.62
CA THR A 195 11.56 -15.32 12.95
C THR A 195 10.44 -14.55 13.61
N ILE A 196 10.70 -13.30 14.00
CA ILE A 196 9.68 -12.42 14.56
C ILE A 196 9.42 -11.26 13.59
N SER A 197 8.16 -10.87 13.45
CA SER A 197 7.72 -9.75 12.62
C SER A 197 7.04 -8.69 13.48
N LEU A 198 7.48 -7.43 13.37
CA LEU A 198 6.86 -6.30 14.04
C LEU A 198 5.49 -6.00 13.41
N LEU A 199 4.41 -6.16 14.19
CA LEU A 199 3.03 -5.93 13.76
C LEU A 199 2.57 -4.50 14.07
N ASP A 200 2.86 -4.04 15.28
CA ASP A 200 2.38 -2.75 15.77
C ASP A 200 3.36 -2.09 16.74
N SER A 201 3.29 -0.78 16.81
CA SER A 201 4.02 0.05 17.77
C SER A 201 3.20 1.30 18.08
N TYR A 202 2.94 1.52 19.35
CA TYR A 202 2.39 2.77 19.84
C TYR A 202 3.10 3.18 21.14
N ILE A 203 3.07 4.48 21.44
CA ILE A 203 3.65 5.03 22.67
C ILE A 203 2.52 5.66 23.45
N ASN A 204 2.37 5.24 24.70
CA ASN A 204 1.48 5.85 25.67
C ASN A 204 2.33 6.40 26.82
N ASN A 205 2.40 7.73 26.93
CA ASN A 205 3.29 8.45 27.83
C ASN A 205 4.76 8.02 27.65
N ASP A 206 5.30 7.34 28.65
CA ASP A 206 6.68 6.87 28.78
C ASP A 206 6.83 5.37 28.47
N ILE A 207 5.80 4.71 27.95
CA ILE A 207 5.83 3.30 27.57
C ILE A 207 5.57 3.14 26.07
N ALA A 208 6.53 2.54 25.37
CA ALA A 208 6.35 2.05 24.01
C ALA A 208 5.87 0.60 24.07
N ASN A 209 4.66 0.34 23.57
CA ASN A 209 4.13 -1.01 23.38
C ASN A 209 4.50 -1.48 21.97
N LEU A 210 5.27 -2.56 21.90
CA LEU A 210 5.81 -3.14 20.67
C LEU A 210 5.24 -4.55 20.53
N LYS A 211 4.42 -4.78 19.50
CA LYS A 211 3.76 -6.07 19.27
C LYS A 211 4.40 -6.78 18.09
N PHE A 212 4.80 -8.02 18.31
CA PHE A 212 5.40 -8.88 17.31
C PHE A 212 4.61 -10.18 17.17
N LYS A 213 4.83 -10.85 16.03
CA LYS A 213 4.38 -12.21 15.80
C LYS A 213 5.56 -13.10 15.46
N SER A 214 5.65 -14.25 16.11
CA SER A 214 6.59 -15.31 15.78
C SER A 214 6.04 -16.20 14.67
N ASP A 215 6.93 -16.69 13.80
CA ASP A 215 6.63 -17.74 12.81
C ASP A 215 6.43 -19.13 13.43
N LYS A 216 6.79 -19.30 14.72
CA LYS A 216 6.63 -20.54 15.49
C LYS A 216 5.84 -20.28 16.76
N THR A 217 5.18 -21.32 17.26
CA THR A 217 4.60 -21.30 18.61
C THR A 217 5.71 -21.41 19.65
N MET A 218 5.69 -20.55 20.64
CA MET A 218 6.63 -20.48 21.75
C MET A 218 5.89 -20.72 23.07
N ASP A 219 6.60 -21.24 24.07
CA ASP A 219 6.04 -21.43 25.41
C ASP A 219 5.69 -20.07 26.02
N SER A 220 4.54 -20.01 26.71
CA SER A 220 4.11 -18.77 27.36
C SER A 220 5.11 -18.39 28.45
N ALA A 221 5.55 -17.13 28.41
CA ALA A 221 6.59 -16.64 29.30
C ALA A 221 6.40 -15.17 29.64
N TYR A 222 6.94 -14.78 30.80
CA TYR A 222 6.82 -13.44 31.34
C TYR A 222 8.12 -13.02 32.02
N PHE A 223 8.74 -11.95 31.54
CA PHE A 223 10.02 -11.46 32.05
C PHE A 223 9.99 -9.95 32.28
N TYR A 224 10.65 -9.54 33.37
CA TYR A 224 10.97 -8.14 33.64
C TYR A 224 12.48 -7.92 33.50
N GLY A 225 12.86 -6.94 32.68
CA GLY A 225 14.21 -6.38 32.63
C GLY A 225 14.26 -4.99 33.27
N ASP A 226 15.43 -4.35 33.21
CA ASP A 226 15.66 -3.05 33.85
C ASP A 226 14.73 -1.94 33.35
N ASN A 227 14.41 -1.96 32.05
CA ASN A 227 13.62 -0.92 31.39
C ASN A 227 12.58 -1.50 30.40
N TYR A 228 12.26 -2.79 30.51
CA TYR A 228 11.25 -3.43 29.67
C TYR A 228 10.54 -4.60 30.37
N GLU A 229 9.37 -4.93 29.86
CA GLU A 229 8.63 -6.15 30.13
C GLU A 229 8.51 -6.93 28.83
N LEU A 230 8.69 -8.25 28.89
CA LEU A 230 8.50 -9.18 27.77
C LEU A 230 7.41 -10.19 28.13
N VAL A 231 6.38 -10.25 27.29
CA VAL A 231 5.30 -11.23 27.37
C VAL A 231 5.29 -12.05 26.10
N ILE A 232 5.31 -13.38 26.23
CA ILE A 232 5.18 -14.32 25.11
C ILE A 232 3.97 -15.19 25.39
N ASP A 233 3.09 -15.33 24.40
CA ASP A 233 1.96 -16.25 24.46
C ASP A 233 1.71 -16.87 23.09
N GLY A 234 2.12 -18.13 22.93
CA GLY A 234 2.07 -18.83 21.65
C GLY A 234 2.89 -18.13 20.57
N GLN A 235 2.23 -17.51 19.58
CA GLN A 235 2.88 -16.75 18.51
C GLN A 235 2.97 -15.25 18.78
N GLU A 236 2.30 -14.75 19.82
CA GLU A 236 2.29 -13.33 20.15
C GLU A 236 3.45 -12.99 21.08
N ILE A 237 4.15 -11.91 20.78
CA ILE A 237 5.22 -11.36 21.62
C ILE A 237 4.93 -9.88 21.83
N ILE A 238 4.90 -9.45 23.08
CA ILE A 238 4.68 -8.06 23.48
C ILE A 238 5.90 -7.60 24.27
N ILE A 239 6.46 -6.45 23.88
CA ILE A 239 7.48 -5.76 24.65
C ILE A 239 6.93 -4.40 25.07
N ASN A 240 6.78 -4.18 26.38
CA ASN A 240 6.52 -2.85 26.93
C ASN A 240 7.87 -2.24 27.33
N LEU A 241 8.28 -1.19 26.63
CA LEU A 241 9.60 -0.58 26.77
C LEU A 241 9.49 0.82 27.35
N GLN A 242 10.24 1.09 28.42
CA GLN A 242 10.36 2.46 28.94
C GLN A 242 11.09 3.34 27.95
N VAL A 243 10.49 4.49 27.64
CA VAL A 243 11.00 5.47 26.69
C VAL A 243 10.99 6.88 27.25
N LEU A 244 11.95 7.68 26.82
CA LEU A 244 12.08 9.09 27.16
C LEU A 244 11.87 9.94 25.90
N TYR A 245 11.00 10.93 25.98
CA TYR A 245 10.83 11.92 24.93
C TYR A 245 11.92 12.99 25.02
N GLY A 246 12.53 13.33 23.89
CA GLY A 246 13.59 14.32 23.85
C GLY A 246 13.80 14.95 22.49
N ARG A 247 14.59 16.02 22.48
CA ARG A 247 15.09 16.66 21.26
C ARG A 247 16.47 16.10 20.94
N PHE A 248 16.60 15.42 19.81
CA PHE A 248 17.86 14.82 19.38
C PHE A 248 18.80 15.85 18.74
N ASN A 249 18.24 16.81 17.99
CA ASN A 249 19.00 17.91 17.39
C ASN A 249 18.08 19.12 17.08
N SER A 250 18.61 20.15 16.41
CA SER A 250 17.84 21.36 16.08
C SER A 250 16.59 21.09 15.21
N LYS A 251 16.52 19.96 14.51
CA LYS A 251 15.46 19.61 13.55
C LYS A 251 14.72 18.31 13.89
N SER A 252 15.07 17.63 14.98
CA SER A 252 14.52 16.30 15.28
C SER A 252 14.23 16.11 16.77
N THR A 253 13.05 15.55 17.03
CA THR A 253 12.56 15.13 18.34
C THR A 253 12.01 13.72 18.23
N GLY A 254 11.89 13.02 19.35
CA GLY A 254 11.40 11.65 19.35
C GLY A 254 11.55 10.98 20.69
N TYR A 255 11.42 9.66 20.66
CA TYR A 255 11.50 8.79 21.83
C TYR A 255 12.73 7.89 21.73
N VAL A 256 13.49 7.82 22.82
CA VAL A 256 14.61 6.91 23.00
C VAL A 256 14.35 5.96 24.15
N SER A 257 14.93 4.76 24.09
CA SER A 257 15.07 3.86 25.23
C SER A 257 16.51 3.88 25.73
N ILE A 258 16.73 3.51 27.00
CA ILE A 258 18.07 3.15 27.48
C ILE A 258 18.57 1.94 26.67
N ASN A 259 19.84 1.96 26.27
CA ASN A 259 20.48 0.97 25.39
C ASN A 259 21.32 -0.05 26.19
N ASN A 260 20.67 -0.84 27.05
CA ASN A 260 21.34 -1.83 27.89
C ASN A 260 22.03 -2.97 27.11
N PHE A 261 21.79 -3.07 25.80
CA PHE A 261 22.32 -4.13 24.93
C PHE A 261 23.41 -3.65 23.95
N ASN A 262 23.90 -2.41 24.08
CA ASN A 262 24.93 -1.83 23.21
C ASN A 262 24.57 -1.94 21.71
N ILE A 263 23.29 -1.71 21.37
CA ILE A 263 22.80 -1.80 19.99
C ILE A 263 23.26 -0.56 19.21
N VAL A 264 23.88 -0.78 18.06
CA VAL A 264 24.25 0.30 17.14
C VAL A 264 22.98 0.92 16.54
N ASN A 265 22.75 2.19 16.87
CA ASN A 265 21.64 2.99 16.36
C ASN A 265 21.68 3.04 14.82
N SER A 266 20.54 2.70 14.21
CA SER A 266 20.36 2.58 12.76
C SER A 266 19.62 3.77 12.15
N SER A 267 19.27 4.79 12.94
CA SER A 267 18.80 6.08 12.41
C SER A 267 19.97 6.92 11.87
N MET A 268 19.67 7.80 10.90
CA MET A 268 20.60 8.85 10.47
C MET A 268 20.92 9.85 11.60
N THR A 269 19.97 10.07 12.51
CA THR A 269 20.17 10.96 13.65
C THR A 269 21.01 10.28 14.71
N LYS A 270 22.09 10.95 15.12
CA LYS A 270 22.95 10.50 16.21
C LYS A 270 22.38 10.92 17.56
N VAL A 271 22.44 10.00 18.51
CA VAL A 271 22.21 10.21 19.93
C VAL A 271 23.39 9.61 20.70
N ASP A 272 23.49 9.92 21.99
CA ASP A 272 24.46 9.28 22.88
C ASP A 272 24.29 7.74 22.85
N GLU A 273 25.39 6.99 22.94
CA GLU A 273 25.39 5.52 22.79
C GLU A 273 24.59 4.78 23.87
N HIS A 274 24.38 5.41 25.03
CA HIS A 274 23.53 4.90 26.09
C HIS A 274 22.03 4.96 25.73
N PHE A 275 21.66 5.59 24.61
CA PHE A 275 20.29 5.67 24.12
C PHE A 275 20.11 5.00 22.75
N LEU A 276 18.93 4.40 22.56
CA LEU A 276 18.51 3.82 21.29
C LEU A 276 17.23 4.51 20.83
N ILE A 277 17.23 5.05 19.60
CA ILE A 277 16.05 5.72 19.04
C ILE A 277 14.97 4.68 18.75
N ILE A 278 13.78 4.87 19.33
CA ILE A 278 12.60 4.03 19.11
C ILE A 278 11.65 4.68 18.11
N LYS A 279 11.50 6.01 18.21
CA LYS A 279 10.67 6.80 17.30
C LYS A 279 11.32 8.15 17.05
N GLU A 280 11.37 8.56 15.81
CA GLU A 280 11.85 9.86 15.39
C GLU A 280 10.75 10.59 14.61
N LYS A 281 10.38 11.80 15.07
CA LYS A 281 9.22 12.54 14.56
C LYS A 281 7.95 11.67 14.58
N TYR A 282 7.50 11.21 13.42
CA TYR A 282 6.28 10.44 13.24
C TYR A 282 6.54 8.95 12.97
N THR A 283 7.81 8.56 12.80
CA THR A 283 8.20 7.25 12.28
C THR A 283 8.95 6.46 13.35
N TYR A 284 8.54 5.22 13.59
CA TYR A 284 9.23 4.26 14.42
C TYR A 284 10.48 3.75 13.69
N THR A 285 11.60 3.76 14.40
CA THR A 285 12.87 3.24 13.86
C THR A 285 12.86 1.71 13.95
N TYR A 286 12.13 1.07 13.03
CA TYR A 286 11.83 -0.36 13.08
C TYR A 286 13.11 -1.23 13.15
N LEU A 287 14.21 -0.83 12.50
CA LEU A 287 15.48 -1.55 12.58
C LEU A 287 16.06 -1.60 14.00
N ASN A 288 15.94 -0.50 14.75
CA ASN A 288 16.36 -0.46 16.15
C ASN A 288 15.44 -1.33 17.00
N ILE A 289 14.13 -1.23 16.78
CA ILE A 289 13.10 -2.02 17.47
C ILE A 289 13.33 -3.52 17.26
N LEU A 290 13.58 -3.96 16.03
CA LEU A 290 13.85 -5.37 15.71
C LEU A 290 15.13 -5.88 16.37
N LYS A 291 16.22 -5.10 16.31
CA LYS A 291 17.49 -5.46 16.97
C LYS A 291 17.32 -5.55 18.49
N LEU A 292 16.55 -4.64 19.08
CA LEU A 292 16.23 -4.64 20.50
C LEU A 292 15.40 -5.86 20.89
N ALA A 293 14.32 -6.14 20.17
CA ALA A 293 13.47 -7.29 20.41
C ALA A 293 14.26 -8.60 20.31
N LYS A 294 15.10 -8.75 19.29
CA LYS A 294 16.01 -9.90 19.16
C LYS A 294 16.90 -10.07 20.40
N LYS A 295 17.54 -8.99 20.87
CA LYS A 295 18.42 -9.04 22.05
C LYS A 295 17.67 -9.36 23.34
N ILE A 296 16.48 -8.80 23.52
CA ILE A 296 15.61 -9.08 24.66
C ILE A 296 15.22 -10.55 24.70
N ILE A 297 14.75 -11.10 23.57
CA ILE A 297 14.32 -12.50 23.48
C ILE A 297 15.49 -13.46 23.71
N GLU A 298 16.63 -13.22 23.06
CA GLU A 298 17.83 -14.09 23.17
C GLU A 298 18.56 -14.01 24.51
N ASN A 299 18.17 -13.08 25.38
CA ASN A 299 18.72 -12.94 26.73
C ASN A 299 17.91 -13.73 27.78
N HIS A 300 16.62 -13.97 27.54
CA HIS A 300 15.72 -14.60 28.52
C HIS A 300 15.31 -16.02 28.17
N LEU A 301 15.25 -16.32 26.87
CA LEU A 301 15.09 -17.68 26.35
C LEU A 301 16.46 -18.24 26.00
#